data_AF-A0A509IQ66-F1
#
_entry.id   AF-A0A509IQ66-F1
#
_cell.length_a   1.000
_cell.length_b   1.000
_cell.length_c   1.000
_cell.angle_alpha   90.00
_cell.angle_beta   90.00
_cell.angle_gamma   90.00
#
_symmetry.space_group_name_H-M   'P 1'
#
loop_
_entity.id
_entity.type
_entity.pdbx_description
1 polymer ?
#
loop_
_entity_poly.entity_id
_entity_poly.type
_entity_poly.pdbx_seq_one_letter_code
_entity_poly.pdbx_strand_id
1 'polypeptide(L)'
;MKALINDVIAVFTRKAHGPVIIKSDLTEEEKAALVPVRTLSVGWVSSVDELEREVIREALEHGAAAYLISELEQARFVHARATLFA
;
A
#
# COMPACT_ATOMS: atom_id res chain seq x y z
N MET A 1 -4.89 0.99 -9.86
CA MET A 1 -6.33 0.64 -9.80
C MET A 1 -6.64 -0.78 -9.32
N LYS A 2 -6.34 -1.90 -10.02
CA LYS A 2 -6.71 -3.25 -9.50
C LYS A 2 -6.01 -3.63 -8.19
N ALA A 3 -4.75 -3.22 -8.01
CA ALA A 3 -3.94 -3.64 -6.88
C ALA A 3 -4.42 -3.01 -5.55
N LEU A 4 -4.68 -1.70 -5.53
CA LEU A 4 -5.20 -1.04 -4.32
C LEU A 4 -6.60 -1.52 -3.94
N ILE A 5 -7.50 -1.71 -4.91
CA ILE A 5 -8.84 -2.23 -4.63
C ILE A 5 -8.75 -3.60 -3.96
N ASN A 6 -7.84 -4.47 -4.43
CA ASN A 6 -7.63 -5.78 -3.81
C ASN A 6 -7.08 -5.66 -2.38
N ASP A 7 -6.18 -4.71 -2.13
CA ASP A 7 -5.60 -4.46 -0.82
C ASP A 7 -6.64 -3.91 0.17
N VAL A 8 -7.48 -2.97 -0.28
CA VAL A 8 -8.62 -2.46 0.48
C VAL A 8 -9.62 -3.59 0.80
N ILE A 9 -9.96 -4.43 -0.19
CA ILE A 9 -10.81 -5.60 0.02
C ILE A 9 -10.15 -6.55 1.03
N ALA A 10 -8.83 -6.75 0.98
CA ALA A 10 -8.10 -7.60 1.91
C ALA A 10 -8.26 -7.13 3.35
N VAL A 11 -8.15 -5.81 3.60
CA VAL A 11 -8.39 -5.19 4.91
C VAL A 11 -9.81 -5.47 5.41
N PHE A 12 -10.83 -5.19 4.58
CA PHE A 12 -12.23 -5.37 4.98
C PHE A 12 -12.63 -6.84 5.14
N THR A 13 -12.08 -7.72 4.31
CA THR A 13 -12.38 -9.16 4.32
C THR A 13 -11.48 -9.96 5.24
N ARG A 14 -10.47 -9.32 5.85
CA ARG A 14 -9.40 -9.94 6.65
C ARG A 14 -8.72 -11.11 5.94
N LYS A 15 -8.73 -11.10 4.60
CA LYS A 15 -8.02 -12.08 3.79
C LYS A 15 -6.62 -11.55 3.57
N ALA A 16 -5.62 -12.36 3.88
CA ALA A 16 -4.24 -11.99 3.60
C ALA A 16 -4.07 -11.77 2.09
N HIS A 17 -3.71 -10.55 1.72
CA HIS A 17 -3.17 -10.23 0.40
C HIS A 17 -1.72 -9.81 0.62
N GLY A 18 -0.81 -10.26 -0.26
CA GLY A 18 0.59 -9.87 -0.18
C GLY A 18 0.79 -8.39 -0.52
N PRO A 19 1.99 -7.84 -0.28
CA PRO A 19 2.30 -6.45 -0.63
C PRO A 19 2.02 -6.14 -2.10
N VAL A 20 1.49 -4.95 -2.35
CA VAL A 20 1.35 -4.38 -3.68
C VAL A 20 2.72 -3.90 -4.16
N ILE A 21 3.25 -4.60 -5.17
CA ILE A 21 4.51 -4.27 -5.81
C ILE A 21 4.36 -3.00 -6.66
N ILE A 22 5.21 -2.01 -6.42
CA ILE A 22 5.25 -0.74 -7.19
C ILE A 22 6.38 -0.78 -8.22
N LYS A 23 7.49 -1.44 -7.89
CA LYS A 23 8.65 -1.53 -8.77
C LYS A 23 8.49 -2.68 -9.77
N SER A 24 8.41 -2.33 -11.05
CA SER A 24 8.08 -3.26 -12.16
C SER A 24 9.14 -4.34 -12.41
N ASP A 25 10.40 -4.06 -12.05
CA ASP A 25 11.56 -4.83 -12.50
C ASP A 25 12.13 -5.76 -11.42
N LEU A 26 11.32 -6.11 -10.41
CA LEU A 26 11.75 -7.06 -9.38
C LEU A 26 11.64 -8.50 -9.89
N THR A 27 12.69 -9.30 -9.67
CA THR A 27 12.61 -10.75 -9.87
C THR A 27 11.71 -11.40 -8.81
N GLU A 28 11.32 -12.65 -9.02
CA GLU A 28 10.52 -13.39 -8.02
C GLU A 28 11.29 -13.58 -6.71
N GLU A 29 12.61 -13.75 -6.78
CA GLU A 29 13.48 -13.80 -5.60
C GLU A 29 13.49 -12.47 -4.85
N GLU A 30 13.59 -11.34 -5.57
CA GLU A 30 13.56 -10.01 -4.95
C GLU A 30 12.21 -9.72 -4.32
N LYS A 31 11.10 -10.12 -4.96
CA LYS A 31 9.75 -10.02 -4.37
C LYS A 31 9.62 -10.85 -3.09
N ALA A 32 10.18 -12.06 -3.07
CA ALA A 32 10.16 -12.94 -1.91
C ALA A 32 11.06 -12.44 -0.77
N ALA A 33 12.09 -11.64 -1.09
CA ALA A 33 13.03 -11.06 -0.13
C ALA A 33 12.55 -9.74 0.49
N LEU A 34 11.44 -9.16 0.01
CA LEU A 34 10.90 -7.90 0.52
C LEU A 34 10.59 -7.99 2.01
N VAL A 35 11.16 -7.06 2.78
CA VAL A 35 10.93 -6.95 4.23
C VAL A 35 10.26 -5.63 4.59
N PRO A 36 9.40 -5.59 5.61
CA PRO A 36 8.80 -4.34 6.05
C PRO A 36 9.88 -3.41 6.60
N VAL A 37 9.99 -2.21 6.03
CA VAL A 37 11.01 -1.22 6.43
C VAL A 37 10.44 0.00 7.14
N ARG A 38 9.15 0.30 6.94
CA ARG A 38 8.49 1.46 7.54
C ARG A 38 6.98 1.27 7.58
N THR A 39 6.33 1.81 8.60
CA THR A 39 4.87 1.98 8.61
C THR A 39 4.55 3.46 8.74
N LEU A 40 3.59 3.92 7.95
CA LEU A 40 3.19 5.32 7.88
C LEU A 40 1.68 5.46 7.73
N SER A 41 1.19 6.65 8.06
CA SER A 41 -0.20 7.05 7.92
C SER A 41 -0.35 7.93 6.69
N VAL A 42 -1.16 7.50 5.72
CA VAL A 42 -1.47 8.24 4.49
C VAL A 42 -2.94 8.62 4.50
N GLY A 43 -3.30 9.85 4.18
CA GLY A 43 -4.72 10.18 4.11
C GLY A 43 -5.09 11.66 4.12
N TRP A 44 -6.30 11.91 4.59
CA TRP A 44 -7.06 13.17 4.44
C TRP A 44 -7.43 13.49 2.99
N VAL A 45 -7.62 12.44 2.20
CA VAL A 45 -7.95 12.54 0.77
C VAL A 45 -9.43 12.28 0.53
N SER A 46 -9.93 12.73 -0.62
CA SER A 46 -11.36 12.68 -0.95
C SER A 46 -11.79 11.34 -1.56
N SER A 47 -10.85 10.51 -1.99
CA SER A 47 -11.13 9.22 -2.64
C SER A 47 -10.02 8.18 -2.44
N VAL A 48 -10.36 6.92 -2.68
CA VAL A 48 -9.40 5.80 -2.68
C VAL A 48 -8.36 5.96 -3.80
N ASP A 49 -8.72 6.57 -4.94
CA ASP A 49 -7.77 6.81 -6.03
C ASP A 49 -6.72 7.88 -5.66
N GLU A 50 -7.13 8.92 -4.91
CA GLU A 50 -6.18 9.88 -4.34
C GLU A 50 -5.28 9.21 -3.30
N LEU A 51 -5.84 8.32 -2.47
CA LEU A 51 -5.06 7.54 -1.52
C LEU A 51 -4.02 6.67 -2.23
N GLU A 52 -4.35 6.03 -3.36
CA GLU A 52 -3.40 5.24 -4.17
C GLU A 52 -2.19 6.07 -4.56
N ARG A 53 -2.44 7.27 -5.07
CA ARG A 53 -1.38 8.19 -5.51
C ARG A 53 -0.50 8.63 -4.35
N GLU A 54 -1.08 8.97 -3.22
CA GLU A 54 -0.32 9.38 -2.04
C GLU A 54 0.51 8.22 -1.46
N VAL A 55 -0.05 7.02 -1.34
CA VAL A 55 0.70 5.85 -0.85
C VAL A 55 1.86 5.51 -1.79
N ILE A 56 1.64 5.54 -3.10
CA ILE A 56 2.71 5.30 -4.09
C ILE A 56 3.77 6.40 -4.01
N ARG A 57 3.37 7.66 -3.88
CA ARG A 57 4.30 8.80 -3.76
C ARG A 57 5.20 8.61 -2.53
N GLU A 58 4.62 8.37 -1.35
CA GLU A 58 5.35 8.15 -0.10
C GLU A 58 6.26 6.91 -0.17
N ALA A 59 5.79 5.83 -0.80
CA ALA A 59 6.60 4.63 -1.01
C ALA A 59 7.84 4.92 -1.87
N LEU A 60 7.68 5.63 -2.99
CA LEU A 60 8.78 6.02 -3.87
C LEU A 60 9.74 6.99 -3.20
N GLU A 61 9.25 7.99 -2.45
CA GLU A 61 10.06 8.93 -1.67
C GLU A 61 10.91 8.23 -0.60
N HIS A 62 10.45 7.09 -0.10
CA HIS A 62 11.17 6.26 0.85
C HIS A 62 11.98 5.12 0.21
N GLY A 63 12.04 5.06 -1.12
CA GLY A 63 12.77 4.01 -1.84
C GLY A 63 12.19 2.61 -1.68
N ALA A 64 10.92 2.51 -1.30
CA ALA A 64 10.23 1.23 -1.13
C ALA A 64 9.86 0.62 -2.49
N ALA A 65 9.93 -0.70 -2.55
CA ALA A 65 9.59 -1.48 -3.74
C ALA A 65 8.14 -1.99 -3.71
N ALA A 66 7.51 -2.04 -2.53
CA ALA A 66 6.11 -2.40 -2.35
C ALA A 66 5.46 -1.72 -1.13
N TYR A 67 4.14 -1.75 -1.06
CA TYR A 67 3.37 -1.34 0.12
C TYR A 67 2.28 -2.36 0.47
N LEU A 68 1.78 -2.32 1.71
CA LEU A 68 0.60 -3.06 2.15
C LEU A 68 -0.24 -2.18 3.06
N ILE A 69 -1.52 -2.01 2.75
CA ILE A 69 -2.46 -1.33 3.63
C ILE A 69 -2.95 -2.32 4.69
N SER A 70 -2.72 -1.96 5.96
CA SER A 70 -3.16 -2.77 7.11
C SER A 70 -4.45 -2.26 7.72
N GLU A 71 -4.73 -0.97 7.59
CA GLU A 71 -5.91 -0.32 8.15
C GLU A 71 -6.42 0.73 7.16
N LEU A 72 -7.74 0.82 6.99
CA LEU A 72 -8.41 1.82 6.18
C LEU A 72 -9.60 2.39 6.94
N GLU A 73 -9.61 3.71 7.09
CA GLU A 73 -10.71 4.48 7.65
C GLU A 73 -11.34 5.33 6.55
N GLN A 74 -12.64 5.17 6.36
CA GLN A 74 -13.42 5.94 5.39
C GLN A 74 -14.63 6.55 6.08
N ALA A 75 -14.61 7.87 6.24
CA ALA A 75 -15.74 8.67 6.69
C ALA A 75 -16.02 9.77 5.65
N ARG A 76 -15.82 11.05 6.02
CA ARG A 76 -15.82 12.16 5.06
C ARG A 76 -14.56 12.18 4.18
N PHE A 77 -13.46 11.67 4.72
CA PHE A 77 -12.16 11.54 4.05
C PHE A 77 -11.71 10.09 4.17
N VAL A 78 -10.75 9.73 3.32
CA VAL A 78 -10.08 8.43 3.36
C VAL A 78 -8.72 8.59 4.02
N HIS A 79 -8.42 7.69 4.94
CA HIS A 79 -7.14 7.57 5.63
C HIS A 79 -6.75 6.10 5.75
N ALA A 80 -5.47 5.80 5.65
CA ALA A 80 -4.94 4.45 5.67
C ALA A 80 -3.62 4.37 6.41
N ARG A 81 -3.39 3.22 7.04
CA ARG A 81 -2.08 2.82 7.52
C ARG A 81 -1.43 1.91 6.49
N ALA A 82 -0.27 2.33 5.99
CA ALA A 82 0.49 1.58 4.99
C ALA A 82 1.84 1.15 5.57
N THR A 83 2.21 -0.10 5.31
CA THR A 83 3.55 -0.63 5.57
C THR A 83 4.30 -0.69 4.25
N LEU A 84 5.49 -0.11 4.20
CA LEU A 84 6.39 -0.10 3.06
C LEU A 84 7.39 -1.26 3.16
N PHE A 85 7.74 -1.81 2.02
CA PHE A 85 8.70 -2.92 1.90
C PHE A 85 9.82 -2.56 0.93
N ALA A 86 11.04 -2.94 1.26
CA ALA A 86 12.23 -2.78 0.42
C ALA A 86 13.12 -4.03 0.52
#